data_AF-A0A9W8RV01-F1
#
_entry.id   AF-A0A9W8RV01-F1
#
_cell.length_a   1.000
_cell.length_b   1.000
_cell.length_c   1.000
_cell.angle_alpha   90.00
_cell.angle_beta   90.00
_cell.angle_gamma   90.00
#
_symmetry.space_group_name_H-M   'P 1'
#
loop_
_entity.id
_entity.type
_entity.pdbx_description
1 polymer ?
#
loop_
_entity_poly.entity_id
_entity_poly.type
_entity_poly.pdbx_seq_one_letter_code
_entity_poly.pdbx_strand_id
1 'polypeptide(L)'
;MLFWLCYIFDKDIALRTGQLPIISNEYCDLTLPDNYMDCYDYLPKLDKDMNAFSFGADSLVPHMPGDPRLSILKDKTSRLLYSNQAAQTSDAEMLRIIRELDEELEAWRLSIPSAFRPALSILNRPQISLLGMGHLHSMRHITLQLEYHYLMTYIHGATARCHGPKREEDSQVRDWTIGIRSSMALSLEASRSTLVYLRTAVHSLAGEAFCYRYMHL
;
A
#
# COMPACT_ATOMS: atom_id res chain seq x y z
N MET A 1 -10.07 9.57 -15.38
CA MET A 1 -9.04 9.78 -14.33
C MET A 1 -9.59 10.43 -13.06
N LEU A 2 -10.41 11.49 -13.13
CA LEU A 2 -10.91 12.17 -11.92
C LEU A 2 -11.65 11.23 -10.95
N PHE A 3 -12.55 10.37 -11.45
CA PHE A 3 -13.23 9.35 -10.64
C PHE A 3 -12.23 8.55 -9.79
N TRP A 4 -11.23 7.96 -10.42
CA TRP A 4 -10.22 7.15 -9.74
C TRP A 4 -9.39 7.95 -8.75
N LEU A 5 -9.18 9.25 -8.98
CA LEU A 5 -8.44 10.11 -8.06
C LEU A 5 -9.25 10.28 -6.77
N CYS A 6 -10.53 10.63 -6.92
CA CYS A 6 -11.47 10.73 -5.82
C CYS A 6 -11.62 9.38 -5.10
N TYR A 7 -11.73 8.28 -5.85
CA TYR A 7 -11.84 6.93 -5.30
C TYR A 7 -10.61 6.55 -4.47
N ILE A 8 -9.40 6.74 -4.99
CA ILE A 8 -8.16 6.43 -4.26
C ILE A 8 -8.10 7.25 -2.97
N PHE A 9 -8.33 8.57 -3.05
CA PHE A 9 -8.30 9.43 -1.87
C PHE A 9 -9.38 9.07 -0.85
N ASP A 10 -10.60 8.77 -1.29
CA ASP A 10 -11.68 8.32 -0.41
C ASP A 10 -11.27 7.08 0.39
N LYS A 11 -10.74 6.04 -0.29
CA LYS A 11 -10.30 4.82 0.38
C LYS A 11 -9.10 5.06 1.29
N ASP A 12 -8.14 5.88 0.87
CA ASP A 12 -6.96 6.19 1.69
C ASP A 12 -7.30 6.97 2.94
N ILE A 13 -8.17 7.97 2.82
CA ILE A 13 -8.62 8.78 3.95
C ILE A 13 -9.40 7.90 4.91
N ALA A 14 -10.41 7.17 4.42
CA ALA A 14 -11.23 6.27 5.23
C ALA A 14 -10.37 5.29 6.04
N LEU A 15 -9.41 4.64 5.36
CA LEU A 15 -8.51 3.68 5.99
C LEU A 15 -7.65 4.33 7.09
N ARG A 16 -7.08 5.51 6.83
CA ARG A 16 -6.19 6.24 7.76
C ARG A 16 -6.94 6.85 8.94
N THR A 17 -8.15 7.34 8.74
CA THR A 17 -8.95 8.00 9.79
C THR A 17 -9.84 7.02 10.54
N GLY A 18 -9.98 5.78 10.05
CA GLY A 18 -10.94 4.81 10.57
C GLY A 18 -12.40 5.18 10.27
N GLN A 19 -12.63 6.16 9.38
CA GLN A 19 -13.97 6.53 8.93
C GLN A 19 -14.42 5.60 7.80
N LEU A 20 -15.73 5.58 7.54
CA LEU A 20 -16.27 4.84 6.41
C LEU A 20 -15.95 5.57 5.10
N PRO A 21 -15.58 4.84 4.02
CA PRO A 21 -15.44 5.44 2.70
C PRO A 21 -16.79 5.95 2.21
N ILE A 22 -16.79 7.09 1.53
CA ILE A 22 -17.98 7.76 0.98
C ILE A 22 -18.42 7.08 -0.32
N ILE A 23 -17.48 6.67 -1.16
CA ILE A 23 -17.76 6.10 -2.47
C ILE A 23 -17.93 4.59 -2.32
N SER A 24 -19.17 4.09 -2.33
CA SER A 24 -19.43 2.65 -2.27
C SER A 24 -19.17 1.97 -3.62
N ASN A 25 -18.48 0.83 -3.59
CA ASN A 25 -18.14 0.05 -4.78
C ASN A 25 -19.38 -0.50 -5.50
N GLU A 26 -20.49 -0.72 -4.79
CA GLU A 26 -21.74 -1.27 -5.34
C GLU A 26 -22.40 -0.36 -6.37
N TYR A 27 -22.04 0.94 -6.36
CA TYR A 27 -22.64 1.96 -7.22
C TYR A 27 -21.63 2.53 -8.23
N CYS A 28 -20.45 1.92 -8.35
CA CYS A 28 -19.37 2.42 -9.19
C CYS A 28 -18.98 1.43 -10.28
N ASP A 29 -18.69 1.94 -11.47
CA ASP A 29 -17.95 1.19 -12.48
C ASP A 29 -16.46 1.17 -12.09
N LEU A 30 -15.99 0.01 -11.63
CA LEU A 30 -14.60 -0.21 -11.22
C LEU A 30 -13.74 -0.77 -12.37
N THR A 31 -14.18 -0.62 -13.62
CA THR A 31 -13.36 -0.92 -14.80
C THR A 31 -12.11 -0.04 -14.78
N LEU A 32 -10.94 -0.69 -14.70
CA LEU A 32 -9.66 -0.01 -14.61
C LEU A 32 -9.45 0.87 -15.86
N PRO A 33 -8.89 2.09 -15.71
CA PRO A 33 -8.57 2.91 -16.88
C PRO A 33 -7.56 2.20 -17.75
N ASP A 34 -7.71 2.33 -19.07
CA ASP A 34 -6.63 1.92 -19.97
C ASP A 34 -5.33 2.66 -19.60
N ASN A 35 -4.19 2.00 -19.80
CA ASN A 35 -2.87 2.63 -19.70
C ASN A 35 -2.48 3.19 -18.32
N TYR A 36 -3.22 2.90 -17.25
CA TYR A 36 -2.86 3.39 -15.90
C TYR A 36 -1.51 2.84 -15.39
N MET A 37 -1.04 1.74 -15.96
CA MET A 37 0.25 1.12 -15.65
C MET A 37 1.42 1.75 -16.43
N ASP A 38 1.18 2.57 -17.46
CA ASP A 38 2.22 3.17 -18.31
C ASP A 38 3.20 4.02 -17.49
N CYS A 39 2.77 4.53 -16.33
CA CYS A 39 3.61 5.24 -15.38
C CYS A 39 4.88 4.46 -15.01
N TYR A 40 4.83 3.14 -14.95
CA TYR A 40 6.01 2.34 -14.63
C TYR A 40 7.08 2.38 -15.74
N ASP A 41 6.69 2.65 -16.98
CA ASP A 41 7.60 2.68 -18.13
C ASP A 41 8.23 4.05 -18.38
N TYR A 42 7.46 5.13 -18.19
CA TYR A 42 7.96 6.48 -18.47
C TYR A 42 8.59 7.17 -17.25
N LEU A 43 8.15 6.88 -16.01
CA LEU A 43 8.71 7.53 -14.81
C LEU A 43 10.24 7.35 -14.66
N PRO A 44 10.82 6.16 -14.93
CA PRO A 44 12.28 6.00 -14.88
C PRO A 44 13.04 6.70 -16.01
N LYS A 45 12.36 7.06 -17.11
CA LYS A 45 12.94 7.70 -18.29
C LYS A 45 12.91 9.22 -18.16
N LEU A 46 11.77 9.75 -17.70
CA LEU A 46 11.53 11.18 -17.55
C LEU A 46 12.58 11.86 -16.67
N ASP A 47 13.06 11.17 -15.64
CA ASP A 47 14.08 11.73 -14.76
C ASP A 47 15.47 11.84 -15.39
N LYS A 48 15.83 10.94 -16.32
CA LYS A 48 17.12 11.00 -17.03
C LYS A 48 17.21 12.23 -17.95
N ASP A 49 16.06 12.65 -18.46
CA ASP A 49 15.94 13.77 -19.40
C ASP A 49 15.77 15.12 -18.69
N MET A 50 15.43 15.15 -17.38
CA MET A 50 15.30 16.40 -16.59
C MET A 50 16.62 17.16 -16.38
N ASN A 51 17.77 16.53 -16.66
CA ASN A 51 19.07 17.21 -16.73
C ASN A 51 19.30 17.95 -18.08
N ALA A 52 18.37 17.84 -19.04
CA ALA A 52 18.46 18.47 -20.35
C ALA A 52 17.11 19.10 -20.75
N PHE A 53 17.00 20.41 -20.52
CA PHE A 53 15.99 21.33 -21.07
C PHE A 53 14.60 21.43 -20.42
N SER A 54 14.19 22.70 -20.30
CA SER A 54 12.87 23.21 -19.95
C SER A 54 11.73 22.47 -20.64
N PHE A 55 10.82 21.87 -19.86
CA PHE A 55 9.61 21.25 -20.40
C PHE A 55 8.47 22.26 -20.56
N GLY A 56 7.89 22.31 -21.77
CA GLY A 56 6.56 22.82 -21.99
C GLY A 56 5.51 21.89 -21.34
N ALA A 57 4.36 22.45 -20.99
CA ALA A 57 3.27 21.77 -20.27
C ALA A 57 2.72 20.50 -20.95
N ASP A 58 3.10 20.23 -22.20
CA ASP A 58 2.57 19.16 -23.05
C ASP A 58 3.18 17.76 -22.80
N SER A 59 4.24 17.63 -21.99
CA SER A 59 4.92 16.33 -21.76
C SER A 59 4.61 15.63 -20.43
N LEU A 60 3.91 16.29 -19.50
CA LEU A 60 3.59 15.70 -18.21
C LEU A 60 2.23 15.02 -18.29
N VAL A 61 2.23 13.72 -18.63
CA VAL A 61 1.02 12.90 -18.54
C VAL A 61 0.65 12.74 -17.06
N PRO A 62 -0.51 13.26 -16.61
CA PRO A 62 -0.93 13.11 -15.21
C PRO A 62 -1.11 11.62 -14.91
N HIS A 63 -0.44 11.11 -13.88
CA HIS A 63 -0.68 9.75 -13.37
C HIS A 63 -1.38 9.76 -12.04
N MET A 64 -1.96 8.60 -11.72
CA MET A 64 -2.62 8.37 -10.45
C MET A 64 -1.60 8.36 -9.31
N PRO A 65 -1.87 9.04 -8.18
CA PRO A 65 -0.96 9.05 -7.05
C PRO A 65 -0.78 7.67 -6.40
N GLY A 66 -1.80 6.79 -6.50
CA GLY A 66 -1.78 5.41 -6.02
C GLY A 66 -2.06 4.37 -7.13
N ASP A 67 -2.24 3.10 -6.75
CA ASP A 67 -2.73 2.04 -7.64
C ASP A 67 -4.24 1.80 -7.40
N PRO A 68 -5.11 1.98 -8.41
CA PRO A 68 -6.54 1.71 -8.32
C PRO A 68 -6.91 0.35 -7.73
N ARG A 69 -6.18 -0.71 -8.08
CA ARG A 69 -6.42 -2.07 -7.59
C ARG A 69 -6.13 -2.19 -6.10
N LEU A 70 -5.07 -1.51 -5.64
CA LEU A 70 -4.77 -1.47 -4.21
C LEU A 70 -5.87 -0.75 -3.44
N SER A 71 -6.45 0.33 -3.99
CA SER A 71 -7.59 1.01 -3.35
C SER A 71 -8.86 0.16 -3.30
N ILE A 72 -9.12 -0.67 -4.30
CA ILE A 72 -10.19 -1.69 -4.24
C ILE A 72 -9.90 -2.70 -3.12
N LEU A 73 -8.66 -3.15 -2.99
CA LEU A 73 -8.27 -4.07 -1.94
C LEU A 73 -8.38 -3.44 -0.54
N LYS A 74 -7.98 -2.16 -0.37
CA LYS A 74 -8.16 -1.39 0.87
C LYS A 74 -9.62 -1.35 1.29
N ASP A 75 -10.53 -1.05 0.37
CA ASP A 75 -11.98 -1.06 0.63
C ASP A 75 -12.48 -2.44 1.08
N LYS A 76 -12.08 -3.49 0.33
CA LYS A 76 -12.42 -4.87 0.66
C LYS A 76 -11.93 -5.26 2.06
N THR A 77 -10.69 -4.92 2.40
CA THR A 77 -10.10 -5.16 3.72
C THR A 77 -10.90 -4.47 4.82
N SER A 78 -11.20 -3.17 4.66
CA SER A 78 -12.01 -2.42 5.63
C SER A 78 -13.37 -3.05 5.84
N ARG A 79 -14.06 -3.44 4.75
CA ARG A 79 -15.38 -4.06 4.83
C ARG A 79 -15.35 -5.43 5.50
N LEU A 80 -14.38 -6.28 5.17
CA LEU A 80 -14.32 -7.66 5.66
C LEU A 80 -13.74 -7.79 7.08
N LEU A 81 -12.80 -6.92 7.48
CA LEU A 81 -12.12 -7.02 8.77
C LEU A 81 -12.56 -5.97 9.80
N TYR A 82 -13.11 -4.84 9.37
CA TYR A 82 -13.35 -3.68 10.24
C TYR A 82 -14.79 -3.15 10.24
N SER A 83 -15.68 -3.72 9.44
CA SER A 83 -17.11 -3.37 9.49
C SER A 83 -17.79 -3.85 10.77
N ASN A 84 -18.99 -3.35 11.04
CA ASN A 84 -19.82 -3.87 12.14
C ASN A 84 -20.16 -5.36 11.96
N GLN A 85 -20.31 -5.81 10.71
CA GLN A 85 -20.51 -7.23 10.41
C GLN A 85 -19.24 -8.04 10.71
N ALA A 86 -18.06 -7.48 10.42
CA ALA A 86 -16.78 -8.10 10.76
C ALA A 86 -16.62 -8.33 12.27
N ALA A 87 -17.18 -7.46 13.11
CA ALA A 87 -17.15 -7.62 14.57
C ALA A 87 -17.91 -8.87 15.07
N GLN A 88 -18.80 -9.44 14.26
CA GLN A 88 -19.55 -10.67 14.57
C GLN A 88 -18.91 -11.92 13.95
N THR A 89 -17.81 -11.76 13.22
CA THR A 89 -17.13 -12.85 12.51
C THR A 89 -16.36 -13.71 13.49
N SER A 90 -16.44 -15.04 13.35
CA SER A 90 -15.67 -15.96 14.18
C SER A 90 -14.17 -15.81 13.92
N ASP A 91 -13.33 -16.08 14.92
CA ASP A 91 -11.87 -16.03 14.77
C ASP A 91 -11.34 -16.91 13.63
N ALA A 92 -11.89 -18.10 13.42
CA ALA A 92 -11.48 -19.00 12.35
C ALA A 92 -11.80 -18.41 10.96
N GLU A 93 -12.98 -17.80 10.83
CA GLU A 93 -13.38 -17.09 9.62
C GLU A 93 -12.53 -15.85 9.38
N MET A 94 -12.18 -15.10 10.43
CA MET A 94 -11.26 -13.96 10.32
C MET A 94 -9.89 -14.40 9.82
N LEU A 95 -9.33 -15.49 10.34
CA LEU A 95 -8.06 -16.04 9.87
C LEU A 95 -8.14 -16.51 8.41
N ARG A 96 -9.29 -17.05 7.97
CA ARG A 96 -9.53 -17.38 6.56
C ARG A 96 -9.53 -16.13 5.69
N ILE A 97 -10.28 -15.10 6.09
CA ILE A 97 -10.33 -13.81 5.38
C ILE A 97 -8.94 -13.18 5.28
N ILE A 98 -8.15 -13.19 6.35
CA ILE A 98 -6.77 -12.67 6.34
C ILE A 98 -5.94 -13.39 5.28
N ARG A 99 -6.02 -14.72 5.19
CA ARG A 99 -5.28 -15.49 4.19
C ARG A 99 -5.71 -15.18 2.75
N GLU A 100 -7.01 -15.04 2.52
CA GLU A 100 -7.55 -14.64 1.21
C GLU A 100 -7.06 -13.23 0.82
N LEU A 101 -7.05 -12.29 1.77
CA LEU A 101 -6.53 -10.94 1.55
C LEU A 101 -5.00 -10.92 1.33
N ASP A 102 -4.24 -11.79 2.00
CA ASP A 102 -2.80 -11.95 1.78
C ASP A 102 -2.50 -12.43 0.35
N GLU A 103 -3.26 -13.41 -0.13
CA GLU A 103 -3.13 -13.94 -1.51
C GLU A 103 -3.42 -12.84 -2.55
N GLU A 104 -4.47 -12.04 -2.34
CA GLU A 104 -4.82 -10.92 -3.22
C GLU A 104 -3.78 -9.79 -3.16
N LEU A 105 -3.26 -9.48 -1.97
CA LEU A 105 -2.21 -8.48 -1.79
C LEU A 105 -0.89 -8.93 -2.44
N GLU A 106 -0.54 -10.20 -2.33
CA GLU A 106 0.62 -10.79 -2.99
C GLU A 106 0.45 -10.80 -4.51
N ALA A 107 -0.73 -11.15 -5.02
CA ALA A 107 -1.03 -11.08 -6.45
C ALA A 107 -0.91 -9.64 -6.99
N TRP A 108 -1.43 -8.66 -6.25
CA TRP A 108 -1.23 -7.24 -6.56
C TRP A 108 0.26 -6.90 -6.57
N ARG A 109 1.01 -7.27 -5.53
CA ARG A 109 2.44 -6.98 -5.40
C ARG A 109 3.25 -7.56 -6.57
N LEU A 110 2.98 -8.81 -6.95
CA LEU A 110 3.66 -9.48 -8.06
C LEU A 110 3.33 -8.85 -9.42
N SER A 111 2.16 -8.26 -9.57
CA SER A 111 1.79 -7.52 -10.78
C SER A 111 2.57 -6.20 -10.96
N ILE A 112 3.15 -5.66 -9.89
CA ILE A 112 3.99 -4.45 -9.96
C ILE A 112 5.35 -4.81 -10.58
N PRO A 113 5.86 -4.01 -11.54
CA PRO A 113 7.18 -4.21 -12.11
C PRO A 113 8.28 -4.27 -11.06
N SER A 114 9.29 -5.12 -11.26
CA SER A 114 10.31 -5.45 -10.25
C SER A 114 11.07 -4.24 -9.70
N ALA A 115 11.26 -3.18 -10.50
CA ALA A 115 11.88 -1.93 -10.09
C ALA A 115 11.07 -1.14 -9.05
N PHE A 116 9.74 -1.26 -9.08
CA PHE A 116 8.81 -0.57 -8.19
C PHE A 116 8.20 -1.50 -7.12
N ARG A 117 8.42 -2.81 -7.26
CA ARG A 117 7.74 -3.83 -6.47
C ARG A 117 8.10 -3.70 -4.98
N PRO A 118 7.10 -3.51 -4.09
CA PRO A 118 7.36 -3.41 -2.68
C PRO A 118 7.71 -4.77 -2.07
N ALA A 119 8.31 -4.74 -0.89
CA ALA A 119 8.69 -5.94 -0.13
C ALA A 119 8.36 -5.80 1.36
N LEU A 120 8.07 -6.92 2.04
CA LEU A 120 7.78 -6.91 3.47
C LEU A 120 9.00 -6.49 4.29
N SER A 121 10.11 -7.20 4.13
CA SER A 121 11.37 -6.87 4.80
C SER A 121 12.29 -6.09 3.88
N ILE A 122 12.78 -4.94 4.36
CA ILE A 122 13.72 -4.08 3.62
C ILE A 122 15.19 -4.44 3.90
N LEU A 123 15.45 -5.15 5.01
CA LEU A 123 16.80 -5.43 5.51
C LEU A 123 17.70 -6.22 4.53
N ASN A 124 17.10 -6.99 3.60
CA ASN A 124 17.83 -7.82 2.65
C ASN A 124 17.97 -7.20 1.25
N ARG A 125 17.42 -6.00 1.02
CA ARG A 125 17.63 -5.31 -0.26
C ARG A 125 18.92 -4.51 -0.15
N PRO A 126 19.98 -4.83 -0.93
CA PRO A 126 21.20 -4.02 -0.94
C PRO A 126 20.77 -2.58 -1.20
N GLN A 127 21.10 -1.71 -0.24
CA GLN A 127 20.65 -0.33 -0.09
C GLN A 127 19.76 0.15 -1.23
N ILE A 128 18.47 0.33 -0.95
CA ILE A 128 17.56 1.08 -1.82
C ILE A 128 18.28 2.41 -2.10
N SER A 129 18.97 2.48 -3.24
CA SER A 129 19.78 3.63 -3.61
C SER A 129 18.81 4.64 -4.21
N LEU A 130 17.84 5.08 -3.38
CA LEU A 130 16.96 6.20 -3.67
C LEU A 130 17.79 7.42 -4.09
N LEU A 131 19.02 7.51 -3.56
CA LEU A 131 20.01 8.55 -3.89
C LEU A 131 20.48 8.55 -5.35
N GLY A 132 20.32 7.45 -6.10
CA GLY A 132 20.63 7.38 -7.53
C GLY A 132 19.40 7.20 -8.42
N MET A 133 18.22 7.26 -7.81
CA MET A 133 16.95 7.04 -8.47
C MET A 133 16.25 8.38 -8.68
N GLY A 134 15.73 8.56 -9.87
CA GLY A 134 15.04 9.78 -10.23
C GLY A 134 13.88 10.18 -9.35
N HIS A 135 13.60 11.47 -9.24
CA HIS A 135 12.68 12.00 -8.25
C HIS A 135 11.30 11.33 -8.32
N LEU A 136 10.71 11.32 -9.52
CA LEU A 136 9.37 10.74 -9.72
C LEU A 136 9.37 9.20 -9.59
N HIS A 137 10.48 8.55 -9.97
CA HIS A 137 10.67 7.11 -9.78
C HIS A 137 10.76 6.76 -8.29
N SER A 138 11.58 7.49 -7.54
CA SER A 138 11.73 7.41 -6.09
C SER A 138 10.40 7.64 -5.38
N MET A 139 9.64 8.68 -5.76
CA MET A 139 8.33 8.97 -5.17
C MET A 139 7.34 7.82 -5.38
N ARG A 140 7.24 7.30 -6.62
CA ARG A 140 6.33 6.18 -6.90
C ARG A 140 6.74 4.92 -6.14
N HIS A 141 8.04 4.63 -6.07
CA HIS A 141 8.57 3.50 -5.30
C HIS A 141 8.27 3.66 -3.80
N ILE A 142 8.49 4.85 -3.22
CA ILE A 142 8.21 5.17 -1.82
C ILE A 142 6.73 5.00 -1.50
N THR A 143 5.85 5.56 -2.32
CA THR A 143 4.40 5.46 -2.11
C THR A 143 3.94 4.00 -2.10
N LEU A 144 4.32 3.20 -3.10
CA LEU A 144 3.94 1.78 -3.18
C LEU A 144 4.46 0.98 -1.98
N GLN A 145 5.68 1.27 -1.53
CA GLN A 145 6.28 0.60 -0.37
C GLN A 145 5.53 0.91 0.93
N LEU A 146 5.20 2.18 1.16
CA LEU A 146 4.45 2.61 2.33
C LEU A 146 3.01 2.10 2.32
N GLU A 147 2.34 2.14 1.16
CA GLU A 147 0.96 1.64 1.03
C GLU A 147 0.90 0.13 1.26
N TYR A 148 1.87 -0.63 0.74
CA TYR A 148 1.97 -2.08 0.97
C TYR A 148 2.17 -2.39 2.46
N HIS A 149 3.13 -1.75 3.13
CA HIS A 149 3.36 -1.99 4.55
C HIS A 149 2.17 -1.58 5.42
N TYR A 150 1.53 -0.47 5.07
CA TYR A 150 0.32 -0.03 5.74
C TYR A 150 -0.76 -1.10 5.63
N LEU A 151 -1.05 -1.59 4.41
CA LEU A 151 -2.10 -2.58 4.21
C LEU A 151 -1.77 -3.93 4.85
N MET A 152 -0.51 -4.38 4.84
CA MET A 152 -0.04 -5.53 5.61
C MET A 152 -0.33 -5.36 7.11
N THR A 153 0.03 -4.20 7.66
CA THR A 153 -0.21 -3.88 9.07
C THR A 153 -1.71 -3.86 9.38
N TYR A 154 -2.50 -3.33 8.45
CA TYR A 154 -3.95 -3.21 8.61
C TYR A 154 -4.66 -4.58 8.53
N ILE A 155 -4.31 -5.44 7.57
CA ILE A 155 -4.86 -6.81 7.47
C ILE A 155 -4.53 -7.59 8.74
N HIS A 156 -3.25 -7.63 9.11
CA HIS A 156 -2.80 -8.45 10.23
C HIS A 156 -3.11 -7.87 11.60
N GLY A 157 -3.29 -6.56 11.70
CA GLY A 157 -3.73 -5.87 12.92
C GLY A 157 -5.14 -6.28 13.35
N ALA A 158 -5.97 -6.79 12.44
CA ALA A 158 -7.31 -7.27 12.75
C ALA A 158 -7.31 -8.38 13.80
N THR A 159 -6.23 -9.20 13.87
CA THR A 159 -6.14 -10.29 14.87
C THR A 159 -6.07 -9.80 16.32
N ALA A 160 -5.78 -8.52 16.56
CA ALA A 160 -5.86 -7.94 17.90
C ALA A 160 -7.29 -7.92 18.46
N ARG A 161 -8.30 -8.14 17.60
CA ARG A 161 -9.73 -8.18 17.94
C ARG A 161 -10.25 -9.60 18.18
N CYS A 162 -9.44 -10.63 17.96
CA CYS A 162 -9.83 -12.03 18.15
C CYS A 162 -10.13 -12.33 19.62
N HIS A 163 -11.22 -13.05 19.87
CA HIS A 163 -11.61 -13.47 21.22
C HIS A 163 -11.15 -14.90 21.46
N GLY A 164 -10.18 -15.07 22.37
CA GLY A 164 -9.58 -16.38 22.67
C GLY A 164 -10.59 -17.51 22.95
N PRO A 165 -10.21 -18.77 22.67
CA PRO A 165 -11.11 -19.91 22.75
C PRO A 165 -11.69 -20.09 24.15
N LYS A 166 -13.01 -20.30 24.25
CA LYS A 166 -13.74 -20.28 25.53
C LYS A 166 -13.70 -21.61 26.32
N ARG A 167 -13.23 -22.72 25.76
CA ARG A 167 -12.84 -23.95 26.50
C ARG A 167 -12.20 -24.99 25.57
N GLU A 168 -11.40 -25.85 26.19
CA GLU A 168 -10.38 -26.73 25.63
C GLU A 168 -10.92 -27.87 24.75
N GLU A 169 -10.26 -28.10 23.60
CA GLU A 169 -9.74 -29.41 23.21
C GLU A 169 -8.66 -29.26 22.12
N ASP A 170 -7.75 -30.24 22.15
CA ASP A 170 -6.36 -30.16 21.71
C ASP A 170 -6.18 -30.15 20.18
N SER A 171 -5.13 -29.46 19.69
CA SER A 171 -4.76 -29.18 18.28
C SER A 171 -5.33 -27.88 17.67
N GLN A 172 -6.65 -27.70 17.58
CA GLN A 172 -7.23 -26.54 16.89
C GLN A 172 -6.92 -25.20 17.60
N VAL A 173 -6.85 -25.22 18.93
CA VAL A 173 -6.40 -24.08 19.75
C VAL A 173 -4.92 -23.74 19.50
N ARG A 174 -4.07 -24.75 19.27
CA ARG A 174 -2.65 -24.54 18.96
C ARG A 174 -2.49 -23.88 17.59
N ASP A 175 -3.15 -24.40 16.57
CA ASP A 175 -3.10 -23.84 15.21
C ASP A 175 -3.65 -22.42 15.15
N TRP A 176 -4.75 -22.15 15.86
CA TRP A 176 -5.29 -20.79 16.03
C TRP A 176 -4.28 -19.83 16.67
N THR A 177 -3.65 -20.25 17.78
CA THR A 177 -2.65 -19.42 18.48
C THR A 177 -1.44 -19.15 17.58
N ILE A 178 -1.03 -20.14 16.80
CA ILE A 178 0.07 -20.01 15.82
C ILE A 178 -0.31 -19.01 14.72
N GLY A 179 -1.53 -19.10 14.16
CA GLY A 179 -2.03 -18.18 13.14
C GLY A 179 -2.05 -16.73 13.61
N ILE A 180 -2.58 -16.48 14.81
CA ILE A 180 -2.59 -15.12 15.40
C ILE A 180 -1.18 -14.61 15.65
N ARG A 181 -0.29 -15.44 16.21
CA ARG A 181 1.10 -15.03 16.46
C ARG A 181 1.85 -14.74 15.16
N SER A 182 1.60 -15.54 14.11
CA SER A 182 2.16 -15.32 12.79
C SER A 182 1.66 -14.00 12.19
N SER A 183 0.36 -13.75 12.24
CA SER A 183 -0.25 -12.48 11.79
C SER A 183 0.36 -11.29 12.54
N MET A 184 0.43 -11.36 13.86
CA MET A 184 1.04 -10.30 14.68
C MET A 184 2.51 -10.08 14.33
N ALA A 185 3.27 -11.15 14.08
CA ALA A 185 4.67 -11.04 13.64
C ALA A 185 4.79 -10.33 12.28
N LEU A 186 3.89 -10.59 11.33
CA LEU A 186 3.84 -9.90 10.03
C LEU A 186 3.50 -8.41 10.17
N SER A 187 2.53 -8.07 11.02
CA SER A 187 2.21 -6.66 11.34
C SER A 187 3.40 -5.92 11.97
N LEU A 188 4.09 -6.57 12.93
CA LEU A 188 5.28 -6.02 13.56
C LEU A 188 6.42 -5.83 12.56
N GLU A 189 6.64 -6.80 11.67
CA GLU A 189 7.67 -6.71 10.64
C GLU A 189 7.37 -5.59 9.63
N ALA A 190 6.13 -5.46 9.17
CA ALA A 190 5.70 -4.37 8.30
C ALA A 190 5.89 -3.00 8.97
N SER A 191 5.53 -2.89 10.24
CA SER A 191 5.72 -1.65 11.03
C SER A 191 7.21 -1.31 11.20
N ARG A 192 8.04 -2.31 11.55
CA ARG A 192 9.49 -2.14 11.68
C ARG A 192 10.13 -1.72 10.36
N SER A 193 9.76 -2.40 9.27
CA SER A 193 10.24 -2.08 7.94
C SER A 193 9.80 -0.70 7.48
N THR A 194 8.58 -0.26 7.80
CA THR A 194 8.12 1.11 7.55
C THR A 194 9.03 2.15 8.20
N LEU A 195 9.37 1.97 9.49
CA LEU A 195 10.24 2.91 10.21
C LEU A 195 11.65 2.95 9.63
N VAL A 196 12.22 1.79 9.29
CA VAL A 196 13.52 1.71 8.62
C VAL A 196 13.47 2.41 7.26
N TYR A 197 12.40 2.17 6.49
CA TYR A 197 12.22 2.77 5.19
C TYR A 197 12.12 4.29 5.26
N LEU A 198 11.28 4.82 6.16
CA LEU A 198 11.10 6.25 6.35
C LEU A 198 12.41 6.93 6.74
N ARG A 199 13.21 6.30 7.61
CA ARG A 199 14.53 6.83 7.96
C ARG A 199 15.41 7.00 6.71
N THR A 200 15.42 6.03 5.80
CA THR A 200 16.20 6.12 4.55
C THR A 200 15.58 7.11 3.57
N ALA A 201 14.26 7.08 3.38
CA ALA A 201 13.54 7.90 2.42
C ALA A 201 13.55 9.40 2.78
N VAL A 202 13.52 9.75 4.07
CA VAL A 202 13.58 11.14 4.54
C VAL A 202 14.86 11.83 4.08
N HIS A 203 15.99 11.13 4.02
CA HIS A 203 17.24 11.73 3.54
C HIS A 203 17.21 12.02 2.03
N SER A 204 16.57 11.16 1.24
CA SER A 204 16.36 11.38 -0.20
C SER A 204 15.33 12.49 -0.47
N LEU A 205 14.28 12.57 0.35
CA LEU A 205 13.24 13.60 0.26
C LEU A 205 13.74 14.99 0.71
N ALA A 206 14.52 15.06 1.78
CA ALA A 206 14.99 16.32 2.36
C ALA A 206 16.07 17.02 1.52
N GLY A 207 16.87 16.27 0.77
CA GLY A 207 17.83 16.85 -0.20
C GLY A 207 17.16 17.48 -1.42
N GLU A 208 15.91 17.12 -1.70
CA GLU A 208 15.23 17.43 -2.98
C GLU A 208 13.95 18.27 -2.82
N ALA A 209 13.39 18.38 -1.62
CA ALA A 209 12.22 19.22 -1.32
C ALA A 209 12.45 20.75 -1.51
N PHE A 210 13.67 21.17 -1.84
CA PHE A 210 14.00 22.56 -2.12
C PHE A 210 13.79 22.99 -3.58
N CYS A 211 13.58 22.07 -4.53
CA CYS A 211 13.51 22.44 -5.95
C CYS A 211 12.21 23.15 -6.37
N TYR A 212 11.17 23.15 -5.55
CA TYR A 212 9.95 23.94 -5.82
C TYR A 212 10.01 25.40 -5.32
N ARG A 213 11.10 25.84 -4.66
CA ARG A 213 11.19 27.21 -4.10
C ARG A 213 12.03 28.21 -4.90
N TYR A 214 12.67 27.81 -6.00
CA TYR A 214 13.52 28.70 -6.79
C TYR A 214 13.05 28.95 -8.23
N MET A 215 11.85 28.52 -8.62
CA MET A 215 11.24 28.89 -9.91
C MET A 215 10.19 30.01 -9.84
N HIS A 216 10.19 30.81 -8.76
CA HIS A 216 9.35 32.01 -8.65
C HIS A 216 10.07 33.20 -7.99
N LEU A 217 11.27 33.53 -8.47
CA LEU A 217 11.86 34.87 -8.35
C LEU A 217 12.48 35.29 -9.68
#